data_AF-A0A7Y5GJF9-F1
#
_entry.id   AF-A0A7Y5GJF9-F1
#
_cell.length_a   1.000
_cell.length_b   1.000
_cell.length_c   1.000
_cell.angle_alpha   90.00
_cell.angle_beta   90.00
_cell.angle_gamma   90.00
#
_symmetry.space_group_name_H-M   'P 1'
#
loop_
_entity.id
_entity.type
_entity.pdbx_description
1 polymer ?
#
loop_
_entity_poly.entity_id
_entity_poly.type
_entity_poly.pdbx_seq_one_letter_code
_entity_poly.pdbx_strand_id
1 'polypeptide(L)'
;DLTAYPTGAPFGGVSQTITTVAGQQYMLSFYLGTYTARWGGPPVSISAAAGNASQTFTVSTTSIASTWTPFSMLFTATSPNTAVSLTGSAGLRYIGLDNVSVESVGGSPIPEPGTYLMVAGGLMLLAARGRHRRGCSGS
;
A
#
# COMPACT_ATOMS: atom_id res chain seq x y z
N ASP A 1 7.66 -13.18 0.28
CA ASP A 1 7.33 -14.57 0.60
C ASP A 1 7.19 -14.70 2.10
N LEU A 2 6.03 -15.16 2.57
CA LEU A 2 5.72 -15.42 3.99
C LEU A 2 5.74 -16.94 4.27
N THR A 3 6.54 -17.71 3.51
CA THR A 3 6.68 -19.18 3.61
C THR A 3 7.33 -19.70 4.88
N ALA A 4 7.33 -18.95 5.98
CA ALA A 4 7.54 -19.61 7.26
C ALA A 4 6.47 -20.71 7.39
N TYR A 5 6.91 -21.94 7.65
CA TYR A 5 6.10 -23.16 7.68
C TYR A 5 5.68 -23.55 9.12
N PRO A 6 5.22 -22.65 10.03
CA PRO A 6 4.68 -23.11 11.29
C PRO A 6 3.26 -23.64 11.05
N THR A 7 3.05 -24.90 11.38
CA THR A 7 1.71 -25.50 11.49
C THR A 7 1.05 -24.92 12.74
N GLY A 8 0.38 -23.77 12.58
CA GLY A 8 -0.22 -23.01 13.68
C GLY A 8 0.58 -21.74 14.02
N ALA A 9 0.01 -20.91 14.90
CA ALA A 9 0.62 -19.63 15.28
C ALA A 9 2.09 -19.79 15.77
N PRO A 10 2.97 -18.79 15.54
CA PRO A 10 2.68 -17.51 14.91
C PRO A 10 2.61 -17.62 13.38
N PHE A 11 1.51 -17.13 12.79
CA PHE A 11 1.40 -17.03 11.34
C PHE A 11 2.35 -15.94 10.82
N GLY A 12 2.82 -16.11 9.59
CA GLY A 12 3.57 -15.07 8.90
C GLY A 12 2.75 -13.79 8.71
N GLY A 13 3.45 -12.67 8.55
CA GLY A 13 2.83 -11.38 8.29
C GLY A 13 3.79 -10.43 7.60
N VAL A 14 3.22 -9.41 6.94
CA VAL A 14 3.96 -8.30 6.35
C VAL A 14 3.66 -7.04 7.15
N SER A 15 4.70 -6.23 7.39
CA SER A 15 4.52 -4.87 7.89
C SER A 15 5.39 -3.90 7.10
N GLN A 16 4.82 -2.75 6.79
CA GLN A 16 5.49 -1.66 6.11
C GLN A 16 5.05 -0.34 6.71
N THR A 17 6.02 0.55 6.94
CA THR A 17 5.72 1.95 7.26
C THR A 17 5.61 2.75 5.97
N ILE A 18 4.50 3.45 5.80
CA ILE A 18 4.26 4.33 4.66
C ILE A 18 4.09 5.78 5.13
N THR A 19 4.50 6.73 4.29
CA THR A 19 4.26 8.14 4.54
C THR A 19 2.77 8.44 4.40
N THR A 20 2.19 9.09 5.41
CA THR A 20 0.79 9.49 5.47
C THR A 20 0.67 10.94 5.94
N VAL A 21 -0.54 11.48 5.99
CA VAL A 21 -0.83 12.77 6.59
C VAL A 21 -1.75 12.54 7.78
N ALA A 22 -1.33 13.00 8.97
CA ALA A 22 -2.14 12.86 10.18
C ALA A 22 -3.52 13.51 10.00
N GLY A 23 -4.57 12.79 10.40
CA GLY A 23 -5.97 13.20 10.23
C GLY A 23 -6.59 12.81 8.88
N GLN A 24 -5.80 12.43 7.86
CA GLN A 24 -6.34 11.96 6.58
C GLN A 24 -6.83 10.51 6.68
N GLN A 25 -7.94 10.23 6.00
CA GLN A 25 -8.49 8.89 5.84
C GLN A 25 -7.88 8.19 4.63
N TYR A 26 -7.62 6.89 4.78
CA TYR A 26 -7.08 6.01 3.76
C TYR A 26 -7.89 4.72 3.71
N MET A 27 -7.88 4.07 2.56
CA MET A 27 -8.44 2.75 2.35
C MET A 27 -7.30 1.76 2.10
N LEU A 28 -7.15 0.81 3.01
CA LEU A 28 -6.32 -0.38 2.82
C LEU A 28 -7.16 -1.41 2.07
N SER A 29 -6.64 -1.98 0.99
CA SER A 29 -7.28 -3.09 0.26
C SER A 29 -6.29 -4.21 -0.03
N PHE A 30 -6.78 -5.44 -0.11
CA PHE A 30 -5.97 -6.63 -0.42
C PHE A 30 -6.86 -7.81 -0.84
N TYR A 31 -6.24 -8.86 -1.37
CA TYR A 31 -6.90 -10.14 -1.62
C TYR A 31 -6.42 -11.22 -0.65
N LEU A 32 -7.37 -11.94 -0.04
CA LEU A 32 -7.12 -13.12 0.78
C LEU A 32 -7.28 -14.38 -0.07
N GLY A 33 -6.17 -15.09 -0.27
CA GLY A 33 -6.13 -16.33 -1.04
C GLY A 33 -6.47 -17.55 -0.17
N THR A 34 -7.34 -18.44 -0.68
CA THR A 34 -7.64 -19.73 -0.06
C THR A 34 -7.57 -20.88 -1.07
N TYR A 35 -7.15 -22.06 -0.62
CA TYR A 35 -7.30 -23.31 -1.37
C TYR A 35 -7.39 -24.47 -0.37
N THR A 36 -8.53 -24.55 0.31
CA THR A 36 -8.67 -25.38 1.51
C THR A 36 -8.70 -26.87 1.21
N ALA A 37 -9.20 -27.28 0.02
CA ALA A 37 -9.16 -28.69 -0.39
C ALA A 37 -7.73 -29.23 -0.57
N ARG A 38 -6.74 -28.36 -0.84
CA ARG A 38 -5.33 -28.76 -1.00
C ARG A 38 -4.50 -28.50 0.26
N TRP A 39 -4.73 -27.39 0.94
CA TRP A 39 -3.85 -26.90 2.02
C TRP A 39 -4.51 -26.84 3.40
N GLY A 40 -5.78 -27.24 3.53
CA GLY A 40 -6.53 -27.21 4.78
C GLY A 40 -7.12 -25.85 5.14
N GLY A 41 -7.90 -25.81 6.22
CA GLY A 41 -8.90 -24.77 6.51
C GLY A 41 -10.29 -25.17 5.99
N PRO A 42 -11.33 -24.29 6.06
CA PRO A 42 -11.43 -23.00 6.77
C PRO A 42 -11.41 -23.13 8.31
N PRO A 43 -11.32 -22.02 9.08
CA PRO A 43 -11.20 -20.64 8.60
C PRO A 43 -9.79 -20.30 8.10
N VAL A 44 -9.73 -19.41 7.11
CA VAL A 44 -8.51 -18.70 6.71
C VAL A 44 -8.73 -17.21 7.03
N SER A 45 -7.85 -16.59 7.82
CA SER A 45 -8.02 -15.20 8.24
C SER A 45 -6.72 -14.42 8.38
N ILE A 46 -6.83 -13.10 8.19
CA ILE A 46 -5.76 -12.10 8.37
C ILE A 46 -6.26 -11.01 9.31
N SER A 47 -5.42 -10.62 10.27
CA SER A 47 -5.58 -9.40 11.04
C SER A 47 -4.82 -8.26 10.35
N ALA A 48 -5.54 -7.22 9.96
CA ALA A 48 -5.00 -6.00 9.36
C ALA A 48 -5.06 -4.87 10.39
N ALA A 49 -3.98 -4.09 10.50
CA ALA A 49 -3.93 -2.90 11.34
C ALA A 49 -3.20 -1.75 10.64
N ALA A 50 -3.74 -0.55 10.76
CA ALA A 50 -3.17 0.68 10.23
C ALA A 50 -3.77 1.90 10.96
N GLY A 51 -2.94 2.88 11.30
CA GLY A 51 -3.39 4.12 11.92
C GLY A 51 -4.20 3.88 13.20
N ASN A 52 -5.46 4.30 13.20
CA ASN A 52 -6.39 4.11 14.32
C ASN A 52 -7.27 2.85 14.21
N ALA A 53 -7.10 2.02 13.18
CA ALA A 53 -8.01 0.91 12.89
C ALA A 53 -7.29 -0.44 12.87
N SER A 54 -8.02 -1.47 13.29
CA SER A 54 -7.62 -2.87 13.18
C SER A 54 -8.86 -3.73 12.95
N GLN A 55 -8.75 -4.72 12.07
CA GLN A 55 -9.84 -5.63 11.75
C GLN A 55 -9.30 -7.01 11.35
N THR A 56 -10.04 -8.07 11.72
CA THR A 56 -9.78 -9.43 11.25
C THR A 56 -10.74 -9.77 10.12
N PHE A 57 -10.18 -10.19 8.98
CA PHE A 57 -10.90 -10.61 7.79
C PHE A 57 -10.80 -12.13 7.65
N THR A 58 -11.94 -12.79 7.44
CA THR A 58 -12.03 -14.26 7.47
C THR A 58 -12.80 -14.78 6.27
N VAL A 59 -12.26 -15.82 5.65
CA VAL A 59 -12.98 -16.70 4.72
C VAL A 59 -13.27 -18.01 5.44
N SER A 60 -14.55 -18.28 5.68
CA SER A 60 -15.03 -19.47 6.38
C SER A 60 -15.56 -20.56 5.45
N THR A 61 -15.53 -20.34 4.15
CA THR A 61 -16.01 -21.30 3.15
C THR A 61 -14.89 -22.19 2.64
N THR A 62 -15.22 -23.43 2.31
CA THR A 62 -14.30 -24.37 1.67
C THR A 62 -14.08 -23.97 0.20
N SER A 63 -12.85 -24.09 -0.28
CA SER A 63 -12.48 -23.88 -1.68
C SER A 63 -11.82 -25.12 -2.30
N ILE A 64 -12.36 -25.56 -3.43
CA ILE A 64 -11.84 -26.71 -4.21
C ILE A 64 -10.76 -26.32 -5.22
N ALA A 65 -10.52 -25.02 -5.38
CA ALA A 65 -9.50 -24.41 -6.23
C ALA A 65 -8.92 -23.19 -5.51
N SER A 66 -7.88 -22.58 -6.08
CA SER A 66 -7.35 -21.31 -5.57
C SER A 66 -8.38 -20.20 -5.79
N THR A 67 -8.90 -19.63 -4.70
CA THR A 67 -9.82 -18.49 -4.71
C THR A 67 -9.17 -17.29 -4.04
N TRP A 68 -9.52 -16.08 -4.48
CA TRP A 68 -9.00 -14.83 -3.96
C TRP A 68 -10.18 -13.90 -3.62
N THR A 69 -10.36 -13.62 -2.33
CA THR A 69 -11.46 -12.80 -1.84
C THR A 69 -10.97 -11.38 -1.54
N PRO A 70 -11.54 -10.33 -2.15
CA PRO A 70 -11.15 -8.95 -1.88
C PRO A 70 -11.66 -8.50 -0.51
N PHE A 71 -10.82 -7.77 0.21
CA PHE A 71 -11.16 -7.10 1.46
C PHE A 71 -10.64 -5.67 1.47
N SER A 72 -11.31 -4.82 2.26
CA SER A 72 -10.91 -3.43 2.46
C SER A 72 -11.22 -2.96 3.87
N MET A 73 -10.37 -2.07 4.39
CA MET A 73 -10.55 -1.40 5.68
C MET A 73 -10.24 0.10 5.53
N LEU A 74 -11.11 0.95 6.07
CA LEU A 74 -10.80 2.36 6.26
C LEU A 74 -9.97 2.56 7.52
N PHE A 75 -8.97 3.44 7.45
CA PHE A 75 -8.25 3.92 8.63
C PHE A 75 -7.96 5.41 8.52
N THR A 76 -7.84 6.07 9.66
CA THR A 76 -7.34 7.45 9.75
C THR A 76 -5.90 7.41 10.24
N ALA A 77 -5.01 8.06 9.50
CA ALA A 77 -3.61 8.17 9.92
C ALA A 77 -3.50 9.07 11.16
N THR A 78 -2.78 8.61 12.18
CA THR A 78 -2.57 9.37 13.43
C THR A 78 -1.23 10.12 13.44
N SER A 79 -0.36 9.84 12.48
CA SER A 79 0.95 10.50 12.33
C SER A 79 1.36 10.62 10.85
N PRO A 80 2.44 11.36 10.53
CA PRO A 80 2.99 11.43 9.18
C PRO A 80 3.55 10.11 8.64
N ASN A 81 3.71 9.09 9.48
CA ASN A 81 4.16 7.77 9.09
C ASN A 81 3.25 6.72 9.73
N THR A 82 2.59 5.91 8.91
CA THR A 82 1.69 4.87 9.40
C THR A 82 2.30 3.50 9.15
N ALA A 83 2.46 2.72 10.21
CA ALA A 83 2.72 1.29 10.07
C ALA A 83 1.43 0.59 9.63
N VAL A 84 1.50 -0.11 8.51
CA VAL A 84 0.47 -1.01 8.02
C VAL A 84 0.96 -2.43 8.25
N SER A 85 0.15 -3.27 8.88
CA SER A 85 0.49 -4.68 9.12
C SER A 85 -0.65 -5.59 8.71
N LEU A 86 -0.32 -6.67 8.02
CA LEU A 86 -1.22 -7.78 7.71
C LEU A 86 -0.58 -9.07 8.24
N THR A 87 -1.20 -9.68 9.24
CA THR A 87 -0.69 -10.89 9.89
C THR A 87 -1.73 -11.99 9.78
N GLY A 88 -1.31 -13.21 9.42
CA GLY A 88 -2.22 -14.36 9.51
C GLY A 88 -2.79 -14.52 10.91
N SER A 89 -4.05 -14.91 11.01
CA SER A 89 -4.78 -15.06 12.29
C SER A 89 -5.38 -16.46 12.44
N ALA A 90 -5.78 -17.09 11.33
CA ALA A 90 -6.19 -18.49 11.28
C ALA A 90 -5.91 -19.08 9.90
N GLY A 91 -5.58 -20.36 9.85
CA GLY A 91 -5.26 -21.09 8.64
C GLY A 91 -4.53 -22.38 9.00
N LEU A 92 -4.36 -23.29 8.02
CA LEU A 92 -3.67 -24.56 8.26
C LEU A 92 -2.26 -24.57 7.66
N ARG A 93 -2.15 -24.63 6.32
CA ARG A 93 -0.85 -24.63 5.60
C ARG A 93 -0.73 -23.49 4.58
N TYR A 94 -1.79 -22.73 4.36
CA TYR A 94 -1.84 -21.69 3.33
C TYR A 94 -2.72 -20.53 3.78
N ILE A 95 -2.14 -19.32 3.72
CA ILE A 95 -2.83 -18.04 3.80
C ILE A 95 -2.28 -17.21 2.64
N GLY A 96 -3.04 -17.06 1.57
CA GLY A 96 -2.61 -16.24 0.42
C GLY A 96 -2.82 -14.76 0.71
N LEU A 97 -1.87 -13.92 0.33
CA LEU A 97 -2.00 -12.48 0.38
C LEU A 97 -1.46 -11.89 -0.92
N ASP A 98 -2.26 -11.08 -1.60
CA ASP A 98 -1.84 -10.44 -2.84
C ASP A 98 -2.51 -9.06 -3.03
N ASN A 99 -1.89 -8.25 -3.89
CA ASN A 99 -2.36 -6.94 -4.33
C ASN A 99 -2.77 -6.02 -3.17
N VAL A 100 -1.89 -5.88 -2.18
CA VAL A 100 -2.08 -4.96 -1.06
C VAL A 100 -1.87 -3.53 -1.55
N SER A 101 -2.87 -2.66 -1.34
CA SER A 101 -2.80 -1.24 -1.69
C SER A 101 -3.31 -0.36 -0.55
N VAL A 102 -2.80 0.87 -0.49
CA VAL A 102 -3.31 1.93 0.39
C VAL A 102 -3.54 3.18 -0.44
N GLU A 103 -4.76 3.69 -0.44
CA GLU A 103 -5.17 4.86 -1.21
C GLU A 103 -5.81 5.91 -0.30
N SER A 104 -5.51 7.19 -0.52
CA SER A 104 -6.12 8.28 0.25
C SER A 104 -7.58 8.49 -0.14
N VAL A 105 -8.48 8.56 0.83
CA VAL A 105 -9.90 8.82 0.60
C VAL A 105 -10.13 10.34 0.62
N GLY A 106 -10.39 10.94 -0.54
CA GLY A 106 -10.76 12.36 -0.66
C GLY A 106 -9.61 13.36 -0.75
N GLY A 107 -8.38 12.93 -1.04
CA GLY A 107 -7.25 13.84 -1.31
C GLY A 107 -7.16 14.22 -2.79
N SER A 108 -7.13 15.52 -3.10
CA SER A 108 -6.56 16.03 -4.35
C SER A 108 -5.10 15.57 -4.49
N PRO A 109 -4.59 15.38 -5.74
CA PRO A 109 -3.24 14.87 -5.97
C PRO A 109 -2.20 15.65 -5.16
N ILE A 110 -1.29 14.89 -4.54
CA ILE A 110 -0.13 15.39 -3.81
C ILE A 110 0.55 16.48 -4.67
N PRO A 111 0.75 17.72 -4.17
CA PRO A 111 1.49 18.74 -4.90
C PRO A 111 2.85 18.18 -5.28
N GLU A 112 3.15 18.10 -6.57
CA GLU A 112 4.41 17.52 -7.01
C GLU A 112 5.60 18.26 -6.37
N PRO A 113 6.55 17.54 -5.78
CA PRO A 113 7.57 18.12 -4.92
C PRO A 113 8.53 18.97 -5.73
N GLY A 114 8.33 20.30 -5.79
CA GLY A 114 9.27 21.33 -6.26
C GLY A 114 9.89 21.15 -7.66
N THR A 115 9.65 20.04 -8.34
CA THR A 115 10.38 19.61 -9.54
C THR A 115 9.97 20.48 -10.70
N TYR A 116 8.71 20.89 -10.77
CA TYR A 116 8.25 21.91 -11.70
C TYR A 116 8.89 23.27 -11.49
N LEU A 117 9.13 23.69 -10.24
CA LEU A 117 9.83 24.95 -9.96
C LEU A 117 11.29 24.87 -10.41
N MET A 118 11.96 23.74 -10.19
CA MET A 118 13.33 23.53 -10.64
C MET A 118 13.44 23.43 -12.17
N VAL A 119 12.50 22.74 -12.83
CA VAL A 119 12.43 22.64 -14.30
C VAL A 119 12.08 23.98 -14.93
N ALA A 120 11.07 24.69 -14.43
CA ALA A 120 10.68 26.00 -14.91
C ALA A 120 11.80 27.04 -14.67
N GLY A 121 12.44 27.01 -13.49
CA GLY A 121 13.58 27.85 -13.16
C GLY A 121 14.79 27.57 -14.07
N GLY A 122 15.12 26.31 -14.31
CA GLY A 122 16.21 25.91 -15.22
C GLY A 122 15.99 26.38 -16.66
N LEU A 123 14.77 26.23 -17.18
CA LEU A 123 14.40 26.68 -18.52
C LEU A 123 14.46 28.21 -18.65
N MET A 124 14.02 28.96 -17.61
CA MET A 124 14.11 30.43 -17.61
C MET A 124 15.55 30.93 -17.62
N LEU A 125 16.46 30.29 -16.86
CA LEU A 125 17.88 30.64 -16.86
C LEU A 125 18.55 30.39 -18.22
N LEU A 126 18.23 29.27 -18.88
CA LEU A 126 18.72 28.95 -20.23
C LEU A 126 18.24 29.97 -21.28
N ALA A 127 16.96 30.35 -21.21
CA ALA A 127 16.39 31.35 -22.12
C ALA A 127 17.01 32.74 -21.92
N ALA A 128 17.23 33.17 -20.67
CA ALA A 128 17.90 34.43 -20.35
C ALA A 128 19.35 34.47 -20.86
N ARG A 129 20.08 33.35 -20.71
CA ARG A 129 21.46 33.22 -21.18
C ARG A 129 21.56 33.18 -22.72
N GLY A 130 20.57 32.62 -23.41
CA GLY A 130 20.49 32.63 -24.87
C GLY A 130 20.21 34.02 -25.47
N ARG A 131 19.40 34.84 -24.78
CA ARG A 131 19.06 36.21 -25.21
C ARG A 131 20.26 37.16 -25.13
N HIS A 132 21.09 37.04 -24.09
CA HIS A 132 22.30 37.85 -23.96
C HIS A 132 23.33 37.61 -25.07
N ARG A 133 23.40 36.40 -25.64
CA ARG A 133 24.39 36.05 -26.67
C ARG A 133 24.03 36.56 -28.08
N ARG A 134 22.78 37.00 -28.29
CA ARG A 134 22.30 37.51 -29.59
C ARG A 134 22.36 39.04 -29.72
N GLY A 135 22.73 39.75 -28.65
CA GLY A 135 22.83 41.22 -28.62
C GLY A 135 24.14 41.80 -29.15
N CYS A 136 25.13 40.98 -29.52
CA CYS A 136 26.40 41.43 -30.10
C CYS A 136 26.61 40.80 -31.48
N SER A 137 25.83 41.24 -32.46
CA SER A 137 26.15 41.10 -33.88
C SER A 137 25.52 42.27 -34.62
N GLY A 138 26.10 43.45 -34.41
CA GLY A 138 25.86 44.62 -35.24
C GLY A 138 27.14 44.91 -36.01
N SER A 139 27.05 44.85 -37.35
CA SER A 139 27.56 45.80 -38.35
C SER A 139 27.39 45.20 -39.74
#